data_AF-A0A7S0Q927-F1
#
_entry.id   AF-A0A7S0Q927-F1
#
_cell.length_a   1.000
_cell.length_b   1.000
_cell.length_c   1.000
_cell.angle_alpha   90.00
_cell.angle_beta   90.00
_cell.angle_gamma   90.00
#
_symmetry.space_group_name_H-M   'P 1'
#
loop_
_entity.id
_entity.type
_entity.pdbx_description
1 polymer ?
#
loop_
_entity_poly.entity_id
_entity_poly.type
_entity_poly.pdbx_seq_one_letter_code
_entity_poly.pdbx_strand_id
1 'polypeptide(L)'
;FKQMKERDEILKVLKDYSNKQMASVASNPKYPQLIKALIIEALMTIMEKNVEVRCRKEDVEIVRKQIEPALKAYKALMKKECGAEPNVTLTLNEKDFLAAGPKSGSSGVTCCGGVILSARNGKIVCRNTLDARYEKAFTDLLPVIREMLFGARAAAVSKPSREMPHH
;
A
#
# COMPACT_ATOMS: atom_id res chain seq x y z
N PHE A 1 17.59 -14.80 22.61
CA PHE A 1 17.77 -14.89 21.15
C PHE A 1 16.85 -15.90 20.47
N LYS A 2 16.76 -17.16 20.91
CA LYS A 2 15.89 -18.19 20.30
C LYS A 2 14.40 -17.80 20.23
N GLN A 3 13.82 -17.38 21.36
CA GLN A 3 12.40 -16.97 21.44
C GLN A 3 12.05 -15.77 20.54
N MET A 4 12.97 -14.83 20.31
CA MET A 4 12.73 -13.70 19.41
C MET A 4 12.66 -14.16 17.95
N LYS A 5 13.57 -15.07 17.54
CA LYS A 5 13.55 -15.65 16.20
C LYS A 5 12.24 -16.42 15.94
N GLU A 6 11.80 -17.25 16.88
CA GLU A 6 10.53 -17.99 16.75
C GLU A 6 9.32 -17.04 16.62
N ARG A 7 9.29 -15.95 17.39
CA ARG A 7 8.23 -14.93 17.27
C ARG A 7 8.25 -14.23 15.92
N ASP A 8 9.42 -13.87 15.40
CA ASP A 8 9.55 -13.26 14.09
C ASP A 8 9.19 -14.23 12.95
N GLU A 9 9.47 -15.53 13.11
CA GLU A 9 9.04 -16.59 12.18
C GLU A 9 7.52 -16.71 12.13
N ILE A 10 6.84 -16.70 13.28
CA ILE A 10 5.37 -16.71 13.33
C ILE A 10 4.79 -15.48 12.64
N LEU A 11 5.37 -14.29 12.85
CA LEU A 11 4.94 -13.07 12.18
C LEU A 11 5.10 -13.17 10.65
N LYS A 12 6.20 -13.79 10.20
CA LYS A 12 6.43 -14.03 8.77
C LYS A 12 5.37 -14.97 8.19
N VAL A 13 5.06 -16.07 8.88
CA VAL A 13 4.02 -17.02 8.46
C VAL A 13 2.65 -16.34 8.37
N LEU A 14 2.28 -15.54 9.38
CA LEU A 14 1.03 -14.76 9.35
C LEU A 14 1.01 -13.82 8.15
N LYS A 15 2.10 -13.10 7.92
CA LYS A 15 2.20 -12.14 6.82
C LYS A 15 2.05 -12.81 5.46
N ASP A 16 2.71 -13.96 5.26
CA ASP A 16 2.63 -14.74 4.03
C ASP A 16 1.23 -15.32 3.82
N TYR A 17 0.56 -15.76 4.88
CA TYR A 17 -0.82 -16.22 4.82
C TYR A 17 -1.78 -15.10 4.38
N SER A 18 -1.69 -13.92 4.99
CA SER A 18 -2.51 -12.76 4.63
C SER A 18 -2.25 -12.26 3.21
N ASN A 19 -0.98 -12.25 2.76
CA ASN A 19 -0.63 -11.94 1.37
C ASN A 19 -1.32 -12.88 0.38
N LYS A 20 -1.41 -14.18 0.69
CA LYS A 20 -2.14 -15.14 -0.17
C LYS A 20 -3.64 -14.81 -0.25
N GLN A 21 -4.23 -14.34 0.84
CA GLN A 21 -5.65 -13.94 0.84
C GLN A 21 -5.90 -12.69 -0.01
N MET A 22 -4.95 -11.75 -0.05
CA MET A 22 -5.05 -10.53 -0.85
C MET A 22 -5.15 -10.77 -2.35
N ALA A 23 -4.66 -11.91 -2.85
CA ALA A 23 -4.81 -12.30 -4.24
C ALA A 23 -6.27 -12.29 -4.71
N SER A 24 -7.21 -12.60 -3.82
CA SER A 24 -8.64 -12.67 -4.12
C SER A 24 -9.31 -11.29 -4.26
N VAL A 25 -8.67 -10.21 -3.79
CA VAL A 25 -9.25 -8.85 -3.80
C VAL A 25 -9.52 -8.37 -5.22
N ALA A 26 -8.64 -8.69 -6.16
CA ALA A 26 -8.80 -8.33 -7.57
C ALA A 26 -10.02 -9.01 -8.23
N SER A 27 -10.48 -10.13 -7.69
CA SER A 27 -11.68 -10.83 -8.16
C SER A 27 -12.98 -10.28 -7.58
N ASN A 28 -12.92 -9.35 -6.62
CA ASN A 28 -14.10 -8.77 -6.02
C ASN A 28 -14.82 -7.83 -7.02
N PRO A 29 -16.17 -7.89 -7.14
CA PRO A 29 -16.91 -6.96 -7.99
C PRO A 29 -16.70 -5.47 -7.67
N LYS A 30 -16.25 -5.15 -6.45
CA LYS A 30 -15.92 -3.79 -5.99
C LYS A 30 -14.51 -3.33 -6.36
N TYR A 31 -13.71 -4.19 -6.98
CA TYR A 31 -12.32 -3.88 -7.34
C TYR A 31 -12.19 -2.65 -8.27
N PRO A 32 -13.05 -2.43 -9.27
CA PRO A 32 -13.01 -1.21 -10.08
C PRO A 32 -13.17 0.07 -9.25
N GLN A 33 -14.05 0.07 -8.25
CA GLN A 33 -14.25 1.20 -7.33
C GLN A 33 -13.02 1.41 -6.45
N LEU A 34 -12.38 0.34 -6.01
CA LEU A 34 -11.10 0.42 -5.29
C LEU A 34 -10.01 1.03 -6.18
N ILE A 35 -9.85 0.58 -7.43
CA ILE A 35 -8.89 1.15 -8.40
C ILE A 35 -9.10 2.65 -8.56
N LYS A 36 -10.36 3.09 -8.73
CA LYS A 36 -10.69 4.52 -8.81
C LYS A 36 -10.20 5.28 -7.57
N ALA A 37 -10.48 4.76 -6.38
CA ALA A 37 -10.04 5.39 -5.13
C ALA A 37 -8.51 5.45 -5.02
N LEU A 38 -7.82 4.37 -5.41
CA LEU A 38 -6.35 4.30 -5.40
C LEU A 38 -5.71 5.33 -6.35
N ILE A 39 -6.31 5.55 -7.53
CA ILE A 39 -5.86 6.59 -8.47
C ILE A 39 -6.05 7.98 -7.86
N ILE A 40 -7.20 8.25 -7.24
CA ILE A 40 -7.47 9.56 -6.60
C ILE A 40 -6.48 9.83 -5.47
N GLU A 41 -6.28 8.88 -4.55
CA GLU A 41 -5.30 8.98 -3.46
C GLU A 41 -3.88 9.26 -3.97
N ALA A 42 -3.47 8.56 -5.04
CA ALA A 42 -2.16 8.73 -5.62
C ALA A 42 -2.01 10.09 -6.34
N LEU A 43 -3.06 10.59 -7.00
CA LEU A 43 -3.07 11.93 -7.59
C LEU A 43 -2.95 13.03 -6.53
N MET A 44 -3.66 12.90 -5.42
CA MET A 44 -3.55 13.83 -4.27
C MET A 44 -2.14 13.81 -3.66
N THR A 45 -1.45 12.67 -3.72
CA THR A 45 -0.08 12.54 -3.19
C THR A 45 0.95 13.13 -4.15
N ILE A 46 0.79 12.91 -5.46
CA ILE A 46 1.80 13.29 -6.46
C ILE A 46 1.74 14.77 -6.83
N MET A 47 0.55 15.36 -6.95
CA MET A 47 0.31 16.78 -7.28
C MET A 47 1.08 17.31 -8.51
N GLU A 48 1.31 16.46 -9.52
CA GLU A 48 2.03 16.81 -10.77
C GLU A 48 1.07 16.91 -11.96
N LYS A 49 1.39 17.73 -12.95
CA LYS A 49 0.52 17.95 -14.14
C LYS A 49 0.43 16.74 -15.07
N ASN A 50 1.55 16.09 -15.36
CA ASN A 50 1.64 14.96 -16.28
C ASN A 50 1.99 13.71 -15.49
N VAL A 51 1.02 12.80 -15.39
CA VAL A 51 1.13 11.58 -14.59
C VAL A 51 0.88 10.37 -15.47
N GLU A 52 1.66 9.34 -15.25
CA GLU A 52 1.53 8.05 -15.88
C GLU A 52 1.07 7.03 -14.84
N VAL A 53 0.08 6.21 -15.16
CA VAL A 53 -0.35 5.09 -14.34
C VAL A 53 0.14 3.77 -14.93
N ARG A 54 0.72 2.94 -14.08
CA ARG A 54 1.06 1.54 -14.35
C ARG A 54 0.18 0.62 -13.52
N CYS A 55 -0.24 -0.47 -14.14
CA CYS A 55 -0.95 -1.55 -13.49
C CYS A 55 -0.43 -2.89 -14.02
N ARG A 56 -0.93 -3.98 -13.46
CA ARG A 56 -0.69 -5.32 -14.00
C ARG A 56 -1.50 -5.52 -15.28
N LYS A 57 -1.03 -6.41 -16.17
CA LYS A 57 -1.66 -6.66 -17.48
C LYS A 57 -3.14 -7.05 -17.35
N GLU A 58 -3.50 -7.82 -16.33
CA GLU A 58 -4.88 -8.26 -16.13
C GLU A 58 -5.84 -7.12 -15.76
N ASP A 59 -5.32 -5.99 -15.26
CA ASP A 59 -6.13 -4.88 -14.76
C ASP A 59 -6.27 -3.73 -15.77
N VAL A 60 -5.66 -3.83 -16.96
CA VAL A 60 -5.61 -2.76 -17.98
C VAL A 60 -6.98 -2.21 -18.32
N GLU A 61 -7.94 -3.08 -18.63
CA GLU A 61 -9.29 -2.66 -19.00
C GLU A 61 -10.04 -2.00 -17.84
N ILE A 62 -9.81 -2.47 -16.62
CA ILE A 62 -10.41 -1.90 -15.40
C ILE A 62 -9.84 -0.50 -15.18
N VAL A 63 -8.51 -0.37 -15.19
CA VAL A 63 -7.81 0.89 -14.97
C VAL A 63 -8.17 1.90 -16.05
N ARG A 64 -8.17 1.51 -17.33
CA ARG A 64 -8.57 2.37 -18.45
C ARG A 64 -9.96 2.97 -18.23
N LYS A 65 -10.94 2.15 -17.83
CA LYS A 65 -12.31 2.59 -17.53
C LYS A 65 -12.41 3.49 -16.29
N GLN A 66 -11.47 3.41 -15.35
CA GLN A 66 -11.49 4.20 -14.12
C GLN A 66 -10.68 5.50 -14.19
N ILE A 67 -9.84 5.70 -15.22
CA ILE A 67 -9.03 6.93 -15.37
C ILE A 67 -9.91 8.18 -15.42
N GLU A 68 -10.88 8.24 -16.34
CA GLU A 68 -11.73 9.43 -16.49
C GLU A 68 -12.61 9.68 -15.25
N PRO A 69 -13.32 8.67 -14.69
CA PRO A 69 -14.03 8.85 -13.42
C PRO A 69 -13.15 9.30 -12.26
N ALA A 70 -11.92 8.81 -12.16
CA ALA A 70 -10.97 9.21 -11.12
C ALA A 70 -10.50 10.65 -11.30
N LEU A 71 -10.14 11.05 -12.53
CA LEU A 71 -9.73 12.42 -12.86
C LEU A 71 -10.83 13.43 -12.54
N LYS A 72 -12.07 13.15 -12.93
CA LYS A 72 -13.21 14.02 -12.63
C LYS A 72 -13.43 14.16 -11.13
N ALA A 73 -13.37 13.05 -10.39
CA ALA A 73 -13.53 13.07 -8.94
C ALA A 73 -12.39 13.84 -8.23
N TYR A 74 -11.14 13.63 -8.66
CA TYR A 74 -9.98 14.36 -8.14
C TYR A 74 -10.10 15.87 -8.39
N LYS A 75 -10.44 16.29 -9.61
CA LYS A 75 -10.64 17.71 -9.96
C LYS A 75 -11.75 18.35 -9.14
N ALA A 76 -12.89 17.65 -8.99
CA ALA A 76 -14.00 18.13 -8.19
C ALA A 76 -13.63 18.27 -6.70
N LEU A 77 -12.90 17.30 -6.15
CA LEU A 77 -12.44 17.32 -4.77
C LEU A 77 -11.48 18.50 -4.54
N MET A 78 -10.48 18.69 -5.40
CA MET A 78 -9.52 19.79 -5.30
C MET A 78 -10.18 21.16 -5.45
N LYS A 79 -11.16 21.28 -6.36
CA LYS A 79 -11.94 22.52 -6.51
C LYS A 79 -12.75 22.83 -5.25
N LYS A 80 -13.34 21.80 -4.64
CA LYS A 80 -14.15 21.95 -3.42
C LYS A 80 -13.30 22.32 -2.21
N GLU A 81 -12.21 21.60 -1.97
CA GLU A 81 -11.42 21.73 -0.74
C GLU A 81 -10.37 22.85 -0.83
N CYS A 82 -9.86 23.15 -2.03
CA CYS A 82 -8.76 24.11 -2.23
C CYS A 82 -9.15 25.30 -3.13
N GLY A 83 -10.37 25.35 -3.68
CA GLY A 83 -10.83 26.42 -4.58
C GLY A 83 -10.19 26.41 -5.98
N ALA A 84 -9.32 25.44 -6.28
CA ALA A 84 -8.56 25.37 -7.53
C ALA A 84 -8.80 24.04 -8.25
N GLU A 85 -9.01 24.10 -9.56
CA GLU A 85 -9.14 22.91 -10.40
C GLU A 85 -7.78 22.57 -11.02
N PRO A 86 -7.15 21.43 -10.65
CA PRO A 86 -5.84 21.09 -11.14
C PRO A 86 -5.88 20.72 -12.64
N ASN A 87 -4.98 21.32 -13.42
CA ASN A 87 -4.72 20.88 -14.79
C ASN A 87 -3.82 19.63 -14.76
N VAL A 88 -4.47 18.47 -14.79
CA VAL A 88 -3.80 17.17 -14.72
C VAL A 88 -4.18 16.29 -15.92
N THR A 89 -3.17 15.62 -16.47
CA THR A 89 -3.27 14.61 -17.52
C THR A 89 -2.77 13.29 -16.95
N LEU A 90 -3.60 12.24 -17.05
CA LEU A 90 -3.25 10.89 -16.60
C LEU A 90 -3.26 9.94 -17.79
N THR A 91 -2.13 9.30 -18.08
CA THR A 91 -1.97 8.34 -19.19
C THR A 91 -1.70 6.93 -18.67
N LEU A 92 -2.29 5.91 -19.31
CA LEU A 92 -2.00 4.52 -19.00
C LEU A 92 -0.74 4.07 -19.75
N ASN A 93 0.22 3.49 -19.02
CA ASN A 93 1.36 2.84 -19.64
C ASN A 93 1.03 1.38 -19.95
N GLU A 94 0.97 1.08 -21.25
CA GLU A 94 0.68 -0.25 -21.79
C GLU A 94 1.95 -0.98 -22.30
N LYS A 95 3.14 -0.50 -21.90
CA LYS A 95 4.44 -1.06 -22.28
C LYS A 95 5.19 -1.63 -21.07
N ASP A 96 5.11 -0.97 -19.93
CA ASP A 96 5.75 -1.36 -18.67
C ASP A 96 4.68 -1.70 -17.62
N PHE A 97 4.46 -2.99 -17.40
CA PHE A 97 3.42 -3.49 -16.50
C PHE A 97 3.99 -3.89 -15.14
N LEU A 98 3.14 -3.85 -14.12
CA LEU A 98 3.47 -4.45 -12.83
C LEU A 98 3.59 -5.97 -12.97
N ALA A 99 4.27 -6.59 -12.00
CA ALA A 99 4.34 -8.04 -11.88
C ALA A 99 2.94 -8.67 -11.93
N ALA A 100 2.86 -9.89 -12.48
CA ALA A 100 1.60 -10.61 -12.56
C ALA A 100 1.08 -10.98 -11.17
N GLY A 101 -0.22 -11.30 -11.09
CA GLY A 101 -0.83 -11.79 -9.87
C GLY A 101 -0.21 -13.10 -9.38
N PRO A 102 -0.26 -13.37 -8.05
CA PRO A 102 0.17 -14.65 -7.51
C PRO A 102 -0.70 -15.79 -8.08
N LYS A 103 -0.05 -16.80 -8.65
CA LYS A 103 -0.65 -18.04 -9.16
C LYS A 103 -0.09 -19.25 -8.41
N SER A 104 -0.82 -20.36 -8.36
CA SER A 104 -0.30 -21.59 -7.75
C SER A 104 1.01 -21.99 -8.43
N GLY A 105 2.09 -22.14 -7.66
CA GLY A 105 3.43 -22.46 -8.18
C GLY A 105 4.22 -21.28 -8.77
N SER A 106 3.74 -20.03 -8.67
CA SER A 106 4.54 -18.87 -9.10
C SER A 106 5.73 -18.63 -8.15
N SER A 107 6.95 -18.82 -8.69
CA SER A 107 8.21 -18.44 -8.04
C SER A 107 8.69 -17.12 -8.63
N GLY A 108 8.68 -16.04 -7.84
CA GLY A 108 9.14 -14.71 -8.29
C GLY A 108 8.39 -13.55 -7.65
N VAL A 109 8.67 -12.33 -8.12
CA VAL A 109 7.94 -11.12 -7.70
C VAL A 109 6.52 -11.17 -8.27
N THR A 110 5.53 -10.98 -7.40
CA THR A 110 4.10 -10.94 -7.77
C THR A 110 3.49 -9.63 -7.28
N CYS A 111 2.32 -9.27 -7.83
CA CYS A 111 1.55 -8.10 -7.40
C CYS A 111 0.08 -8.47 -7.30
N CYS A 112 -0.51 -8.35 -6.12
CA CYS A 112 -1.92 -8.67 -5.89
C CYS A 112 -2.85 -7.71 -6.63
N GLY A 113 -2.42 -6.49 -6.93
CA GLY A 113 -3.19 -5.51 -7.68
C GLY A 113 -2.90 -4.06 -7.30
N GLY A 114 -3.78 -3.17 -7.75
CA GLY A 114 -3.65 -1.73 -7.57
C GLY A 114 -2.79 -1.06 -8.64
N VAL A 115 -2.31 0.14 -8.34
CA VAL A 115 -1.68 1.03 -9.33
C VAL A 115 -0.40 1.66 -8.80
N ILE A 116 0.53 1.95 -9.71
CA ILE A 116 1.66 2.84 -9.43
C ILE A 116 1.50 4.05 -10.32
N LEU A 117 1.46 5.25 -9.73
CA LEU A 117 1.48 6.50 -10.48
C LEU A 117 2.89 7.07 -10.45
N SER A 118 3.32 7.64 -11.56
CA SER A 118 4.62 8.29 -11.66
C SER A 118 4.58 9.55 -12.49
N ALA A 119 5.46 10.49 -12.18
CA ALA A 119 5.58 11.77 -12.87
C ALA A 119 7.05 12.15 -13.01
N ARG A 120 7.31 13.20 -13.81
CA ARG A 120 8.66 13.70 -14.10
C ARG A 120 9.62 12.59 -14.56
N ASN A 121 9.17 11.78 -15.51
CA ASN A 121 9.91 10.66 -16.10
C ASN A 121 10.36 9.65 -15.03
N GLY A 122 9.47 9.29 -14.12
CA GLY A 122 9.72 8.30 -13.07
C GLY A 122 10.50 8.82 -11.86
N LYS A 123 10.85 10.12 -11.79
CA LYS A 123 11.52 10.71 -10.62
C LYS A 123 10.61 10.78 -9.40
N ILE A 124 9.31 10.94 -9.62
CA ILE A 124 8.30 10.91 -8.56
C ILE A 124 7.44 9.68 -8.78
N VAL A 125 7.34 8.82 -7.76
CA VAL A 125 6.61 7.55 -7.83
C VAL A 125 5.75 7.39 -6.58
N CYS A 126 4.44 7.24 -6.78
CA CYS A 126 3.49 6.87 -5.76
C CYS A 126 3.10 5.40 -5.96
N ARG A 127 3.51 4.52 -5.04
CA ARG A 127 3.14 3.10 -5.06
C ARG A 127 1.86 2.91 -4.28
N ASN A 128 0.74 2.72 -4.99
CA ASN A 128 -0.57 2.44 -4.38
C ASN A 128 -1.07 1.05 -4.81
N THR A 129 -0.16 0.07 -4.80
CA THR A 129 -0.50 -1.35 -4.97
C THR A 129 -1.06 -1.92 -3.67
N LEU A 130 -1.86 -2.99 -3.78
CA LEU A 130 -2.41 -3.67 -2.60
C LEU A 130 -1.29 -4.19 -1.69
N ASP A 131 -0.22 -4.70 -2.29
CA ASP A 131 0.98 -5.20 -1.62
C ASP A 131 1.67 -4.09 -0.81
N ALA A 132 1.85 -2.89 -1.40
CA ALA A 132 2.47 -1.76 -0.71
C ALA A 132 1.60 -1.24 0.44
N ARG A 133 0.27 -1.18 0.24
CA ARG A 133 -0.67 -0.76 1.29
C ARG A 133 -0.70 -1.76 2.44
N TYR A 134 -0.70 -3.05 2.14
CA TYR A 134 -0.66 -4.10 3.14
C TYR A 134 0.64 -4.09 3.92
N GLU A 135 1.78 -3.96 3.24
CA GLU A 135 3.08 -3.84 3.90
C GLU A 135 3.07 -2.68 4.90
N LYS A 136 2.63 -1.51 4.46
CA LYS A 136 2.53 -0.33 5.32
C LYS A 136 1.60 -0.57 6.52
N ALA A 137 0.40 -1.09 6.28
CA ALA A 137 -0.57 -1.36 7.33
C ALA A 137 -0.05 -2.40 8.34
N PHE A 138 0.61 -3.46 7.84
CA PHE A 138 1.20 -4.49 8.68
C PHE A 138 2.30 -3.89 9.56
N THR A 139 3.21 -3.09 8.99
CA THR A 139 4.27 -2.40 9.74
C THR A 139 3.71 -1.45 10.79
N ASP A 140 2.73 -0.62 10.44
CA ASP A 140 2.11 0.34 11.37
C ASP A 140 1.40 -0.39 12.53
N LEU A 141 0.78 -1.55 12.25
CA LEU A 141 0.05 -2.36 13.22
C LEU A 141 0.90 -3.44 13.90
N LEU A 142 2.19 -3.57 13.58
CA LEU A 142 3.09 -4.56 14.18
C LEU A 142 3.04 -4.56 15.73
N PRO A 143 3.00 -3.40 16.42
CA PRO A 143 2.90 -3.39 17.88
C PRO A 143 1.63 -4.12 18.38
N VAL A 144 0.48 -3.81 17.76
CA VAL A 144 -0.82 -4.39 18.11
C VAL A 144 -0.85 -5.87 17.78
N ILE A 145 -0.37 -6.28 16.60
CA ILE A 145 -0.31 -7.68 16.18
C ILE A 145 0.56 -8.49 17.15
N ARG A 146 1.72 -7.95 17.57
CA ARG A 146 2.61 -8.61 18.53
C ARG A 146 1.95 -8.79 19.89
N GLU A 147 1.23 -7.79 20.35
CA GLU A 147 0.47 -7.87 21.61
C GLU A 147 -0.64 -8.92 21.51
N MET A 148 -1.40 -8.96 20.42
CA MET A 148 -2.45 -9.97 20.21
C MET A 148 -1.90 -11.40 20.16
N LEU A 149 -0.75 -11.62 19.52
CA LEU A 149 -0.17 -12.96 19.36
C LEU A 149 0.60 -13.44 20.59
N PHE A 150 1.27 -12.54 21.30
CA PHE A 150 2.26 -12.91 22.32
C PHE A 150 1.99 -12.31 23.70
N GLY A 151 0.90 -11.56 23.85
CA GLY A 151 0.55 -10.79 25.05
C GLY A 151 1.35 -9.49 25.19
N ALA A 152 0.91 -8.64 26.12
CA ALA A 152 1.61 -7.42 26.47
C ALA A 152 3.03 -7.73 26.97
N ARG A 153 4.02 -6.96 26.53
CA ARG A 153 5.36 -7.03 27.12
C ARG A 153 5.28 -6.53 28.55
N ALA A 154 5.85 -7.26 29.49
CA ALA A 154 6.08 -6.75 30.85
C ALA A 154 6.84 -5.41 30.73
N ALA A 155 6.35 -4.38 31.42
CA ALA A 155 7.03 -3.10 31.49
C ALA A 155 8.47 -3.32 31.95
N ALA A 156 9.42 -2.61 31.33
CA ALA A 156 10.80 -2.64 31.79
C ALA A 156 10.79 -2.20 33.26
N VAL A 157 11.15 -3.12 34.17
CA VAL A 157 11.28 -2.83 35.59
C VAL A 157 12.24 -1.65 35.71
N SER A 158 11.71 -0.49 36.13
CA SER A 158 12.53 0.67 36.45
C SER A 158 13.52 0.24 37.53
N LYS A 159 14.83 0.25 37.20
CA LYS A 159 15.86 0.02 38.21
C LYS A 159 15.67 1.07 39.31
N PRO A 160 15.63 0.68 40.60
CA PRO A 160 15.50 1.65 41.68
C PRO A 160 16.68 2.62 41.63
N SER A 161 16.37 3.91 41.71
CA SER A 161 17.35 4.99 41.81
C SER A 161 18.30 4.71 42.96
N ARG A 162 19.59 4.64 42.67
CA ARG A 162 20.64 4.46 43.67
C ARG A 162 20.73 5.76 44.46
N GLU A 163 20.17 5.79 45.67
CA GLU A 163 20.36 6.91 46.60
C GLU A 163 21.87 7.05 46.89
N MET A 164 22.39 8.25 46.64
CA MET A 164 23.77 8.61 46.95
C MET A 164 23.86 8.89 48.46
N PRO A 165 24.76 8.23 49.21
CA PRO A 165 24.95 8.55 50.61
C PRO A 165 25.61 9.93 50.75
N HIS A 166 24.92 10.83 51.44
CA HIS A 166 25.49 12.09 51.91
C HIS A 166 26.43 11.82 53.09
N HIS A 167 27.71 12.13 52.91
CA HIS A 167 28.64 12.44 54.00
C HIS A 167 29.46 13.67 53.61
#